data_AF-A0ABC9U843-F1
#
_entry.id   AF-A0ABC9U843-F1
#
_cell.length_a   1.000
_cell.length_b   1.000
_cell.length_c   1.000
_cell.angle_alpha   90.00
_cell.angle_beta   90.00
_cell.angle_gamma   90.00
#
_symmetry.space_group_name_H-M   'P 1'
#
loop_
_entity.id
_entity.type
_entity.pdbx_description
1 polymer ?
#
loop_
_entity_poly.entity_id
_entity_poly.type
_entity_poly.pdbx_seq_one_letter_code
_entity_poly.pdbx_strand_id
1 'polypeptide(L)'
;MRPLMPPVQTPDNLFHDGNPLTGELGTIVDAEHLNNEQAAIRDTQSELIAILTAAEMEPESTAGQLLVALNKLYAPLNDTLGALSTLVGGANKLPYFTASNAAALTALSSIGRDIIGKATVADVLTYLGLKEAAKRDVGTGAGQIPDMSSFTNASGWQKLPGGKILQWGKAGFPVGQTQVSVPFPISFPGVVSNIQLTFSDINFSAGTPSPTLAVVNGTVNGAGFGAYMSGAGGFNAYFFAIGS
;
A
#
# COMPACT_ATOMS: atom_id res chain seq x y z
N MET A 1 -38.22 -40.29 6.38
CA MET A 1 -39.42 -39.63 6.90
C MET A 1 -40.54 -39.80 5.90
N ARG A 2 -41.73 -40.24 6.31
CA ARG A 2 -42.85 -40.38 5.36
C ARG A 2 -43.40 -39.01 4.96
N PRO A 3 -44.04 -38.88 3.78
CA PRO A 3 -44.89 -37.73 3.49
C PRO A 3 -45.91 -37.51 4.62
N LEU A 4 -46.38 -36.28 4.76
CA LEU A 4 -47.34 -35.90 5.79
C LEU A 4 -48.50 -36.91 5.83
N MET A 5 -48.75 -37.50 7.00
CA MET A 5 -49.79 -38.50 7.21
C MET A 5 -51.13 -37.93 6.72
N PRO A 6 -51.82 -38.56 5.75
CA PRO A 6 -53.13 -38.09 5.33
C PRO A 6 -54.09 -38.17 6.53
N PRO A 7 -55.01 -37.22 6.69
CA PRO A 7 -56.03 -37.36 7.72
C PRO A 7 -56.96 -38.52 7.41
N VAL A 8 -57.74 -38.94 8.41
CA VAL A 8 -58.81 -39.94 8.23
C VAL A 8 -59.78 -39.48 7.14
N GLN A 9 -60.24 -40.45 6.33
CA GLN A 9 -61.08 -40.19 5.16
C GLN A 9 -62.57 -40.07 5.54
N THR A 10 -62.89 -39.05 6.32
CA THR A 10 -64.26 -38.64 6.64
C THR A 10 -64.56 -37.28 6.00
N PRO A 11 -65.84 -36.87 5.85
CA PRO A 11 -66.18 -35.60 5.22
C PRO A 11 -65.50 -34.37 5.84
N ASP A 12 -65.18 -34.44 7.13
CA ASP A 12 -64.54 -33.38 7.91
C ASP A 12 -63.10 -33.70 8.33
N ASN A 13 -62.55 -34.84 7.91
CA ASN A 13 -61.19 -35.31 8.23
C ASN A 13 -60.95 -35.62 9.72
N LEU A 14 -62.02 -35.89 10.48
CA LEU A 14 -61.99 -36.26 11.89
C LEU A 14 -62.61 -37.65 12.13
N PHE A 15 -62.16 -38.32 13.19
CA PHE A 15 -62.81 -39.52 13.72
C PHE A 15 -64.10 -39.14 14.46
N HIS A 16 -65.06 -40.08 14.50
CA HIS A 16 -66.38 -39.94 15.13
C HIS A 16 -66.70 -41.17 15.99
N ASP A 17 -67.36 -41.00 17.14
CA ASP A 17 -67.77 -42.10 18.05
C ASP A 17 -69.00 -42.88 17.57
N GLY A 18 -69.51 -42.52 16.39
CA GLY A 18 -70.67 -43.14 15.77
C GLY A 18 -72.00 -42.59 16.28
N ASN A 19 -73.04 -42.76 15.48
CA ASN A 19 -74.39 -42.29 15.79
C ASN A 19 -75.40 -43.40 15.49
N PRO A 20 -75.95 -44.07 16.53
CA PRO A 20 -76.89 -45.17 16.36
C PRO A 20 -78.20 -44.79 15.66
N LEU A 21 -78.56 -43.50 15.61
CA LEU A 21 -79.79 -43.00 15.00
C LEU A 21 -79.65 -42.75 13.50
N THR A 22 -78.44 -42.50 13.01
CA THR A 22 -78.13 -42.27 11.59
C THR A 22 -77.42 -43.45 10.94
N GLY A 23 -77.02 -44.46 11.72
CA GLY A 23 -76.31 -45.66 11.25
C GLY A 23 -74.81 -45.43 11.02
N GLU A 24 -74.28 -44.31 11.51
CA GLU A 24 -72.87 -43.97 11.39
C GLU A 24 -72.04 -44.82 12.36
N LEU A 25 -71.10 -45.60 11.81
CA LEU A 25 -70.24 -46.49 12.59
C LEU A 25 -69.14 -45.69 13.27
N GLY A 26 -68.97 -45.89 14.57
CA GLY A 26 -67.97 -45.22 15.39
C GLY A 26 -66.62 -45.92 15.48
N THR A 27 -65.62 -45.21 15.98
CA THR A 27 -64.33 -45.79 16.37
C THR A 27 -64.44 -46.58 17.67
N ILE A 28 -63.63 -47.64 17.81
CA ILE A 28 -63.57 -48.45 19.06
C ILE A 28 -62.92 -47.67 20.20
N VAL A 29 -61.98 -46.79 19.84
CA VAL A 29 -61.33 -45.83 20.74
C VAL A 29 -62.04 -44.49 20.56
N ASP A 30 -62.14 -43.72 21.64
CA ASP A 30 -62.76 -42.40 21.64
C ASP A 30 -62.20 -41.49 20.53
N ALA A 31 -63.10 -40.85 19.81
CA ALA A 31 -62.80 -40.00 18.66
C ALA A 31 -61.91 -38.81 19.04
N GLU A 32 -62.09 -38.21 20.21
CA GLU A 32 -61.24 -37.11 20.69
C GLU A 32 -59.80 -37.58 20.81
N HIS A 33 -59.58 -38.76 21.39
CA HIS A 33 -58.24 -39.34 21.52
C HIS A 33 -57.59 -39.56 20.15
N LEU A 34 -58.28 -40.21 19.21
CA LEU A 34 -57.74 -40.48 17.87
C LEU A 34 -57.49 -39.19 17.07
N ASN A 35 -58.34 -38.18 17.23
CA ASN A 35 -58.15 -36.87 16.60
C ASN A 35 -56.93 -36.14 17.18
N ASN A 36 -56.73 -36.19 18.51
CA ASN A 36 -55.55 -35.63 19.17
C ASN A 36 -54.25 -36.34 18.74
N GLU A 37 -54.26 -37.67 18.61
CA GLU A 37 -53.11 -38.42 18.08
C GLU A 37 -52.81 -38.06 16.63
N GLN A 38 -53.83 -38.00 15.76
CA GLN A 38 -53.68 -37.57 14.37
C GLN A 38 -53.07 -36.16 14.29
N ALA A 39 -53.56 -35.22 15.10
CA ALA A 39 -53.06 -33.85 15.14
C ALA A 39 -51.60 -33.79 15.58
N ALA A 40 -51.24 -34.45 16.68
CA ALA A 40 -49.87 -34.45 17.21
C ALA A 40 -48.85 -35.08 16.25
N ILE A 41 -49.23 -36.17 15.58
CA ILE A 41 -48.38 -36.83 14.58
C ILE A 41 -48.17 -35.91 13.37
N ARG A 42 -49.24 -35.30 12.87
CA ARG A 42 -49.16 -34.38 11.72
C ARG A 42 -48.38 -33.12 12.05
N ASP A 43 -48.52 -32.56 13.24
CA ASP A 43 -47.78 -31.39 13.70
C ASP A 43 -46.26 -31.68 13.76
N THR A 44 -45.88 -32.76 14.44
CA THR A 44 -44.48 -33.20 14.48
C THR A 44 -43.92 -33.51 13.09
N GLN A 45 -44.71 -34.15 12.22
CA GLN A 45 -44.31 -34.39 10.84
C GLN A 45 -44.20 -33.09 10.03
N SER A 46 -44.98 -32.07 10.33
CA SER A 46 -44.92 -30.80 9.60
C SER A 46 -43.66 -30.03 9.96
N GLU A 47 -43.29 -29.98 11.25
CA GLU A 47 -42.01 -29.41 11.73
C GLU A 47 -40.80 -30.12 11.13
N LEU A 48 -40.81 -31.45 11.14
CA LEU A 48 -39.72 -32.23 10.57
C LEU A 48 -39.65 -32.10 9.03
N ILE A 49 -40.80 -31.97 8.33
CA ILE A 49 -40.84 -31.68 6.89
C ILE A 49 -40.26 -30.29 6.63
N ALA A 50 -40.56 -29.28 7.46
CA ALA A 50 -40.00 -27.94 7.31
C ALA A 50 -38.46 -27.94 7.37
N ILE A 51 -37.86 -28.77 8.24
CA ILE A 51 -36.41 -28.98 8.30
C ILE A 51 -35.90 -29.61 6.99
N LEU A 52 -36.59 -30.62 6.46
CA LEU A 52 -36.22 -31.24 5.18
C LEU A 52 -36.32 -30.23 4.02
N THR A 53 -37.41 -29.47 3.96
CA THR A 53 -37.61 -28.42 2.94
C THR A 53 -36.54 -27.34 3.01
N ALA A 54 -36.15 -26.90 4.22
CA ALA A 54 -35.04 -25.97 4.40
C ALA A 54 -33.72 -26.53 3.88
N ALA A 55 -33.52 -27.86 3.99
CA ALA A 55 -32.38 -28.56 3.41
C ALA A 55 -32.56 -28.89 1.91
N GLU A 56 -33.61 -28.40 1.24
CA GLU A 56 -33.98 -28.73 -0.15
C GLU A 56 -34.13 -30.24 -0.37
N MET A 57 -34.76 -30.92 0.58
CA MET A 57 -35.03 -32.36 0.55
C MET A 57 -36.52 -32.63 0.63
N GLU A 58 -36.98 -33.68 -0.05
CA GLU A 58 -38.36 -34.15 0.01
C GLU A 58 -38.49 -35.40 0.92
N PRO A 59 -39.68 -35.68 1.50
CA PRO A 59 -39.90 -36.88 2.31
C PRO A 59 -39.93 -38.16 1.47
N GLU A 60 -39.05 -39.14 1.73
CA GLU A 60 -38.90 -40.37 0.90
C GLU A 60 -39.14 -41.68 1.68
N SER A 61 -39.67 -41.60 2.90
CA SER A 61 -39.89 -42.75 3.79
C SER A 61 -38.61 -43.53 4.17
N THR A 62 -37.42 -42.97 3.94
CA THR A 62 -36.13 -43.58 4.32
C THR A 62 -35.74 -43.18 5.75
N ALA A 63 -35.05 -44.06 6.47
CA ALA A 63 -34.43 -43.75 7.76
C ALA A 63 -33.29 -42.73 7.58
N GLY A 64 -33.07 -41.87 8.58
CA GLY A 64 -31.93 -40.95 8.59
C GLY A 64 -32.10 -39.65 7.79
N GLN A 65 -33.22 -39.43 7.07
CA GLN A 65 -33.43 -38.18 6.30
C GLN A 65 -33.32 -36.91 7.16
N LEU A 66 -33.82 -36.93 8.39
CA LEU A 66 -33.67 -35.79 9.31
C LEU A 66 -32.19 -35.51 9.62
N LEU A 67 -31.40 -36.56 9.87
CA LEU A 67 -29.96 -36.42 10.12
C LEU A 67 -29.24 -35.85 8.89
N VAL A 68 -29.61 -36.29 7.68
CA VAL A 68 -29.05 -35.75 6.43
C VAL A 68 -29.44 -34.29 6.24
N ALA A 69 -30.70 -33.91 6.50
CA ALA A 69 -31.16 -32.53 6.43
C ALA A 69 -30.42 -31.64 7.44
N LEU A 70 -30.30 -32.09 8.68
CA LEU A 70 -29.53 -31.40 9.72
C LEU A 70 -28.05 -31.28 9.33
N ASN A 71 -27.43 -32.34 8.81
CA ASN A 71 -26.06 -32.27 8.31
C ASN A 71 -25.96 -31.30 7.14
N LYS A 72 -26.90 -31.26 6.19
CA LYS A 72 -26.86 -30.30 5.09
C LYS A 72 -27.04 -28.86 5.57
N LEU A 73 -27.85 -28.63 6.61
CA LEU A 73 -28.14 -27.32 7.20
C LEU A 73 -27.07 -26.83 8.18
N TYR A 74 -26.32 -27.74 8.81
CA TYR A 74 -25.42 -27.42 9.92
C TYR A 74 -24.00 -27.99 9.80
N ALA A 75 -23.70 -28.85 8.82
CA ALA A 75 -22.31 -29.03 8.38
C ALA A 75 -21.75 -27.67 7.95
N PRO A 76 -20.43 -27.46 7.88
CA PRO A 76 -19.90 -26.16 7.52
C PRO A 76 -20.39 -25.82 6.11
N LEU A 77 -21.46 -25.02 5.99
CA LEU A 77 -22.12 -24.61 4.75
C LEU A 77 -21.17 -23.85 3.80
N ASN A 78 -19.98 -23.57 4.29
CA ASN A 78 -18.87 -23.08 3.52
C ASN A 78 -17.67 -23.96 3.89
N ASP A 79 -17.13 -24.68 2.93
CA ASP A 79 -15.92 -25.48 3.11
C ASP A 79 -14.77 -24.65 3.72
N THR A 80 -14.78 -23.32 3.54
CA THR A 80 -13.90 -22.36 4.21
C THR A 80 -14.08 -22.32 5.73
N LEU A 81 -15.32 -22.38 6.23
CA LEU A 81 -15.62 -22.43 7.67
C LEU A 81 -15.19 -23.77 8.27
N GLY A 82 -15.30 -24.86 7.51
CA GLY A 82 -14.73 -26.17 7.89
C GLY A 82 -13.20 -26.11 8.01
N ALA A 83 -12.54 -25.47 7.05
CA ALA A 83 -11.10 -25.26 7.11
C ALA A 83 -10.67 -24.46 8.35
N LEU A 84 -11.44 -23.44 8.75
CA LEU A 84 -11.15 -22.63 9.94
C LEU A 84 -11.51 -23.35 11.25
N SER A 85 -12.60 -24.12 11.27
CA SER A 85 -13.07 -24.80 12.49
C SER A 85 -12.16 -25.95 12.93
N THR A 86 -11.40 -26.53 12.00
CA THR A 86 -10.42 -27.58 12.28
C THR A 86 -9.08 -27.07 12.80
N LEU A 87 -8.84 -25.75 12.81
CA LEU A 87 -7.57 -25.19 13.29
C LEU A 87 -7.44 -25.32 14.81
N VAL A 88 -6.33 -25.90 15.26
CA VAL A 88 -5.95 -25.93 16.67
C VAL A 88 -5.28 -24.61 17.04
N GLY A 89 -6.05 -23.70 17.65
CA GLY A 89 -5.55 -22.39 18.08
C GLY A 89 -4.33 -22.47 19.01
N GLY A 90 -3.49 -21.43 18.96
CA GLY A 90 -2.33 -21.29 19.84
C GLY A 90 -1.93 -19.82 19.99
N ALA A 91 -1.22 -19.49 21.06
CA ALA A 91 -0.74 -18.13 21.29
C ALA A 91 0.13 -17.66 20.11
N ASN A 92 -0.07 -16.40 19.70
CA ASN A 92 0.70 -15.78 18.62
C ASN A 92 0.63 -16.55 17.28
N LYS A 93 -0.51 -17.18 16.99
CA LYS A 93 -0.78 -17.84 15.71
C LYS A 93 -1.79 -17.04 14.89
N LEU A 94 -1.59 -16.99 13.57
CA LEU A 94 -2.49 -16.35 12.62
C LEU A 94 -3.03 -17.39 11.63
N PRO A 95 -4.36 -17.58 11.55
CA PRO A 95 -4.99 -18.34 10.47
C PRO A 95 -4.75 -17.73 9.09
N TYR A 96 -4.44 -18.57 8.11
CA TYR A 96 -4.36 -18.16 6.70
C TYR A 96 -4.78 -19.32 5.80
N PHE A 97 -5.28 -19.01 4.59
CA PHE A 97 -5.67 -20.04 3.62
C PHE A 97 -4.46 -20.53 2.82
N THR A 98 -4.39 -21.84 2.61
CA THR A 98 -3.32 -22.49 1.83
C THR A 98 -3.81 -23.06 0.50
N ALA A 99 -5.10 -23.30 0.38
CA ALA A 99 -5.81 -23.68 -0.86
C ALA A 99 -7.31 -23.37 -0.70
N SER A 100 -8.12 -23.63 -1.74
CA SER A 100 -9.57 -23.70 -1.55
C SER A 100 -9.86 -24.67 -0.42
N ASN A 101 -10.66 -24.24 0.55
CA ASN A 101 -11.15 -25.12 1.62
C ASN A 101 -10.03 -25.69 2.53
N ALA A 102 -8.86 -25.03 2.57
CA ALA A 102 -7.75 -25.42 3.43
C ALA A 102 -7.16 -24.20 4.13
N ALA A 103 -6.98 -24.30 5.45
CA ALA A 103 -6.38 -23.27 6.27
C ALA A 103 -5.24 -23.86 7.09
N ALA A 104 -4.28 -23.01 7.46
CA ALA A 104 -3.19 -23.35 8.35
C ALA A 104 -2.93 -22.20 9.31
N LEU A 105 -2.07 -22.46 10.31
CA LEU A 105 -1.61 -21.46 11.26
C LEU A 105 -0.14 -21.15 11.02
N THR A 106 0.17 -19.86 10.93
CA THR A 106 1.56 -19.39 10.95
C THR A 106 1.87 -18.69 12.27
N ALA A 107 3.15 -18.69 12.67
CA ALA A 107 3.59 -17.90 13.83
C ALA A 107 3.61 -16.41 13.46
N LEU A 108 2.89 -15.59 14.24
CA LEU A 108 2.91 -14.15 14.11
C LEU A 108 3.90 -13.57 15.12
N SER A 109 4.96 -12.91 14.63
CA SER A 109 5.97 -12.29 15.49
C SER A 109 5.38 -11.16 16.34
N SER A 110 6.08 -10.79 17.43
CA SER A 110 5.72 -9.59 18.20
C SER A 110 5.70 -8.35 17.31
N ILE A 111 6.71 -8.23 16.43
CA ILE A 111 6.80 -7.14 15.44
C ILE A 111 5.58 -7.10 14.53
N GLY A 112 5.15 -8.27 14.01
CA GLY A 112 3.96 -8.35 13.16
C GLY A 112 2.70 -7.90 13.89
N ARG A 113 2.52 -8.32 15.15
CA ARG A 113 1.41 -7.86 16.00
C ARG A 113 1.48 -6.35 16.27
N ASP A 114 2.66 -5.83 16.55
CA ASP A 114 2.85 -4.41 16.85
C ASP A 114 2.54 -3.51 15.66
N ILE A 115 2.89 -3.94 14.43
CA ILE A 115 2.58 -3.23 13.17
C ILE A 115 1.08 -3.28 12.88
N ILE A 116 0.48 -4.46 12.90
CA ILE A 116 -0.96 -4.64 12.61
C ILE A 116 -1.83 -3.90 13.65
N GLY A 117 -1.34 -3.79 14.89
CA GLY A 117 -2.01 -3.06 15.96
C GLY A 117 -1.88 -1.54 15.93
N LYS A 118 -1.18 -0.94 14.96
CA LYS A 118 -1.06 0.53 14.86
C LYS A 118 -2.31 1.15 14.22
N ALA A 119 -2.75 2.28 14.76
CA ALA A 119 -3.93 2.99 14.27
C ALA A 119 -3.65 3.86 13.03
N THR A 120 -2.42 4.38 12.90
CA THR A 120 -2.06 5.30 11.83
C THR A 120 -0.75 4.91 11.15
N VAL A 121 -0.55 5.40 9.92
CA VAL A 121 0.73 5.30 9.22
C VAL A 121 1.86 5.96 10.03
N ALA A 122 1.58 7.08 10.70
CA ALA A 122 2.58 7.78 11.53
C ALA A 122 3.10 6.91 12.68
N ASP A 123 2.23 6.12 13.31
CA ASP A 123 2.61 5.18 14.36
C ASP A 123 3.46 4.03 13.82
N VAL A 124 3.16 3.55 12.61
CA VAL A 124 3.97 2.52 11.93
C VAL A 124 5.36 3.06 11.61
N LEU A 125 5.46 4.27 11.04
CA LEU A 125 6.74 4.92 10.75
C LEU A 125 7.58 5.12 12.02
N THR A 126 6.93 5.54 13.11
CA THR A 126 7.57 5.71 14.43
C THR A 126 8.07 4.39 14.98
N TYR A 127 7.25 3.32 14.90
CA TYR A 127 7.63 1.98 15.34
C TYR A 127 8.84 1.44 14.57
N LEU A 128 8.90 1.69 13.25
CA LEU A 128 10.05 1.32 12.41
C LEU A 128 11.28 2.21 12.62
N GLY A 129 11.18 3.29 13.40
CA GLY A 129 12.26 4.25 13.63
C GLY A 129 12.59 5.12 12.41
N LEU A 130 11.64 5.28 11.48
CA LEU A 130 11.84 6.06 10.27
C LEU A 130 11.84 7.57 10.59
N LYS A 131 12.92 8.23 10.18
CA LYS A 131 13.15 9.66 10.42
C LYS A 131 12.62 10.50 9.24
N GLU A 132 12.73 11.82 9.37
CA GLU A 132 12.28 12.79 8.36
C GLU A 132 12.74 12.50 6.94
N ALA A 133 13.96 12.00 6.76
CA ALA A 133 14.49 11.72 5.43
C ALA A 133 13.68 10.65 4.67
N ALA A 134 13.18 9.62 5.37
CA ALA A 134 12.39 8.54 4.77
C ALA A 134 10.98 8.99 4.34
N LYS A 135 10.55 10.19 4.76
CA LYS A 135 9.23 10.76 4.45
C LYS A 135 9.26 11.78 3.32
N ARG A 136 10.44 12.08 2.77
CA ARG A 136 10.63 13.11 1.74
C ARG A 136 10.81 12.49 0.38
N ASP A 137 10.21 13.11 -0.62
CA ASP A 137 10.42 12.74 -2.01
C ASP A 137 11.83 13.07 -2.49
N VAL A 138 12.28 12.34 -3.52
CA VAL A 138 13.51 12.64 -4.22
C VAL A 138 13.25 13.74 -5.26
N GLY A 139 14.04 14.80 -5.22
CA GLY A 139 13.92 15.94 -6.12
C GLY A 139 14.53 17.22 -5.55
N THR A 140 14.39 18.32 -6.28
CA THR A 140 14.99 19.62 -5.94
C THR A 140 14.00 20.64 -5.39
N GLY A 141 12.72 20.27 -5.24
CA GLY A 141 11.66 21.09 -4.66
C GLY A 141 11.80 21.31 -3.15
N ALA A 142 11.00 22.23 -2.62
CA ALA A 142 11.00 22.53 -1.19
C ALA A 142 10.64 21.27 -0.37
N GLY A 143 11.46 20.95 0.62
CA GLY A 143 11.26 19.77 1.47
C GLY A 143 11.65 18.43 0.82
N GLN A 144 12.20 18.43 -0.40
CA GLN A 144 12.69 17.22 -1.05
C GLN A 144 14.17 16.96 -0.75
N ILE A 145 14.62 15.74 -1.05
CA ILE A 145 16.04 15.35 -0.97
C ILE A 145 16.58 15.27 -2.40
N PRO A 146 17.51 16.16 -2.79
CA PRO A 146 18.17 16.03 -4.08
C PRO A 146 19.00 14.75 -4.14
N ASP A 147 18.85 14.01 -5.23
CA ASP A 147 19.72 12.88 -5.53
C ASP A 147 21.07 13.34 -6.10
N MET A 148 21.93 12.37 -6.41
CA MET A 148 23.23 12.68 -7.03
C MET A 148 23.10 13.30 -8.43
N SER A 149 22.05 12.94 -9.20
CA SER A 149 21.85 13.46 -10.55
C SER A 149 21.55 14.96 -10.56
N SER A 150 21.01 15.48 -9.45
CA SER A 150 20.78 16.92 -9.22
C SER A 150 22.07 17.73 -9.07
N PHE A 151 23.23 17.08 -8.88
CA PHE A 151 24.56 17.70 -8.75
C PHE A 151 25.43 17.47 -10.01
N THR A 152 24.88 17.75 -11.21
CA THR A 152 25.65 17.60 -12.46
C THR A 152 26.94 18.43 -12.42
N ASN A 153 28.03 17.86 -12.93
CA ASN A 153 29.34 18.50 -12.94
C ASN A 153 30.18 17.99 -14.11
N ALA A 154 31.21 18.75 -14.46
CA ALA A 154 32.31 18.31 -15.31
C ALA A 154 33.56 19.14 -14.97
N SER A 155 34.60 19.04 -15.81
CA SER A 155 35.80 19.86 -15.62
C SER A 155 35.45 21.36 -15.65
N GLY A 156 35.74 22.05 -14.55
CA GLY A 156 35.57 23.50 -14.43
C GLY A 156 34.17 23.96 -14.00
N TRP A 157 33.21 23.08 -13.71
CA TRP A 157 31.89 23.51 -13.22
C TRP A 157 31.10 22.45 -12.45
N GLN A 158 30.18 22.91 -11.61
CA GLN A 158 29.18 22.10 -10.94
C GLN A 158 27.85 22.87 -10.81
N LYS A 159 26.74 22.22 -11.16
CA LYS A 159 25.38 22.71 -10.86
C LYS A 159 24.94 22.17 -9.51
N LEU A 160 24.24 23.03 -8.76
CA LEU A 160 23.65 22.72 -7.48
C LEU A 160 22.13 22.54 -7.66
N PRO A 161 21.48 21.69 -6.84
CA PRO A 161 20.05 21.45 -6.88
C PRO A 161 19.17 22.71 -6.83
N GLY A 162 19.64 23.77 -6.15
CA GLY A 162 18.97 25.06 -6.07
C GLY A 162 19.10 25.95 -7.31
N GLY A 163 19.55 25.40 -8.45
CA GLY A 163 19.72 26.13 -9.72
C GLY A 163 20.95 27.04 -9.76
N LYS A 164 21.82 27.02 -8.75
CA LYS A 164 23.09 27.74 -8.76
C LYS A 164 24.14 26.94 -9.52
N ILE A 165 25.02 27.63 -10.21
CA ILE A 165 26.13 27.05 -10.96
C ILE A 165 27.42 27.63 -10.39
N LEU A 166 28.36 26.77 -10.05
CA LEU A 166 29.73 27.12 -9.69
C LEU A 166 30.62 26.83 -10.89
N GLN A 167 31.49 27.75 -11.26
CA GLN A 167 32.42 27.58 -12.36
C GLN A 167 33.81 28.07 -11.99
N TRP A 168 34.86 27.41 -12.46
CA TRP A 168 36.23 27.77 -12.20
C TRP A 168 37.14 27.42 -13.37
N GLY A 169 38.27 28.12 -13.45
CA GLY A 169 39.22 27.92 -14.52
C GLY A 169 40.40 28.87 -14.43
N LYS A 170 41.10 29.04 -15.54
CA LYS A 170 42.25 29.94 -15.67
C LYS A 170 41.98 31.02 -16.71
N ALA A 171 42.35 32.25 -16.40
CA ALA A 171 42.48 33.36 -17.32
C ALA A 171 43.97 33.53 -17.65
N GLY A 172 44.37 33.23 -18.88
CA GLY A 172 45.74 33.42 -19.34
C GLY A 172 45.91 34.77 -20.02
N PHE A 173 46.87 35.56 -19.58
CA PHE A 173 47.20 36.85 -20.19
C PHE A 173 48.48 36.70 -21.01
N PRO A 174 48.43 36.74 -22.35
CA PRO A 174 49.62 36.78 -23.18
C PRO A 174 50.51 37.98 -22.85
N VAL A 175 51.81 37.88 -23.15
CA VAL A 175 52.72 39.04 -23.05
C VAL A 175 52.21 40.15 -23.97
N GLY A 176 52.13 41.38 -23.45
CA GLY A 176 51.59 42.55 -24.13
C GLY A 176 50.07 42.73 -24.01
N GLN A 177 49.34 41.80 -23.38
CA GLN A 177 47.88 41.90 -23.18
C GLN A 177 47.53 42.14 -21.72
N THR A 178 46.81 43.23 -21.45
CA THR A 178 46.32 43.60 -20.12
C THR A 178 44.84 43.27 -19.90
N GLN A 179 44.12 42.92 -20.96
CA GLN A 179 42.72 42.50 -20.88
C GLN A 179 42.47 41.32 -21.81
N VAL A 180 41.79 40.29 -21.29
CA VAL A 180 41.46 39.07 -22.05
C VAL A 180 40.00 38.69 -21.84
N SER A 181 39.39 38.08 -22.86
CA SER A 181 38.04 37.49 -22.74
C SER A 181 38.17 36.05 -22.24
N VAL A 182 37.48 35.74 -21.15
CA VAL A 182 37.52 34.43 -20.49
C VAL A 182 36.15 33.77 -20.65
N PRO A 183 36.04 32.67 -21.42
CA PRO A 183 34.79 31.94 -21.53
C PRO A 183 34.53 31.13 -20.25
N PHE A 184 33.28 31.05 -19.85
CA PHE A 184 32.86 30.07 -18.84
C PHE A 184 32.78 28.66 -19.45
N PRO A 185 33.13 27.61 -18.70
CA PRO A 185 32.96 26.22 -19.14
C PRO A 185 31.55 25.89 -19.66
N ILE A 186 30.52 26.46 -19.04
CA ILE A 186 29.14 26.48 -19.54
C ILE A 186 28.55 27.88 -19.39
N SER A 187 27.58 28.24 -20.23
CA SER A 187 26.88 29.50 -20.06
C SER A 187 26.03 29.50 -18.79
N PHE A 188 26.04 30.60 -18.02
CA PHE A 188 25.02 30.88 -17.01
C PHE A 188 23.71 31.28 -17.71
N PRO A 189 22.62 30.50 -17.57
CA PRO A 189 21.34 30.79 -18.23
C PRO A 189 20.67 32.09 -17.79
N GLY A 190 20.84 32.49 -16.53
CA GLY A 190 20.27 33.69 -15.95
C GLY A 190 21.31 34.78 -15.72
N VAL A 191 21.90 34.81 -14.53
CA VAL A 191 22.77 35.91 -14.08
C VAL A 191 24.09 35.40 -13.52
N VAL A 192 25.18 36.10 -13.86
CA VAL A 192 26.46 35.94 -13.17
C VAL A 192 26.42 36.78 -11.90
N SER A 193 26.42 36.14 -10.73
CA SER A 193 26.28 36.84 -9.45
C SER A 193 27.61 37.36 -8.91
N ASN A 194 28.69 36.60 -9.09
CA ASN A 194 30.02 37.01 -8.66
C ASN A 194 31.11 36.29 -9.45
N ILE A 195 32.23 36.99 -9.64
CA ILE A 195 33.47 36.45 -10.21
C ILE A 195 34.62 36.94 -9.32
N GLN A 196 35.50 36.02 -8.93
CA GLN A 196 36.72 36.31 -8.21
C GLN A 196 37.92 35.89 -9.06
N LEU A 197 38.97 36.71 -9.02
CA LEU A 197 40.24 36.43 -9.67
C LEU A 197 41.33 36.30 -8.62
N THR A 198 42.19 35.30 -8.77
CA THR A 198 43.36 35.10 -7.91
C THR A 198 44.59 34.99 -8.79
N PHE A 199 45.62 35.77 -8.48
CA PHE A 199 46.87 35.75 -9.22
C PHE A 199 47.53 34.36 -9.12
N SER A 200 48.01 33.85 -10.25
CA SER A 200 48.67 32.55 -10.35
C SER A 200 49.88 32.63 -11.28
N ASP A 201 51.05 32.78 -10.69
CA ASP A 201 52.31 32.67 -11.42
C ASP A 201 52.69 31.19 -11.64
N ILE A 202 53.16 30.85 -12.85
CA ILE A 202 53.74 29.53 -13.13
C ILE A 202 55.17 29.45 -12.57
N ASN A 203 55.90 30.58 -12.53
CA ASN A 203 57.30 30.65 -12.09
C ASN A 203 57.53 31.91 -11.24
N PHE A 204 57.08 31.87 -9.99
CA PHE A 204 57.34 32.97 -9.06
C PHE A 204 58.86 33.15 -8.88
N SER A 205 59.36 34.35 -9.20
CA SER A 205 60.74 34.77 -8.94
C SER A 205 60.73 36.02 -8.07
N ALA A 206 61.76 36.19 -7.24
CA ALA A 206 61.93 37.39 -6.43
C ALA A 206 62.02 38.61 -7.37
N GLY A 207 61.00 39.48 -7.33
CA GLY A 207 60.89 40.64 -8.21
C GLY A 207 59.72 40.60 -9.21
N THR A 208 58.96 39.50 -9.30
CA THR A 208 57.72 39.49 -10.09
C THR A 208 56.72 40.48 -9.45
N PRO A 209 56.26 41.53 -10.16
CA PRO A 209 55.30 42.47 -9.61
C PRO A 209 53.95 41.75 -9.39
N SER A 210 53.31 41.94 -8.24
CA SER A 210 51.94 41.46 -8.03
C SER A 210 50.98 42.36 -8.81
N PRO A 211 50.35 41.88 -9.90
CA PRO A 211 49.44 42.72 -10.67
C PRO A 211 48.14 42.93 -9.90
N THR A 212 47.50 44.08 -10.09
CA THR A 212 46.10 44.24 -9.73
C THR A 212 45.25 43.45 -10.71
N LEU A 213 44.25 42.73 -10.21
CA LEU A 213 43.30 41.97 -11.01
C LEU A 213 41.91 42.58 -10.87
N ALA A 214 41.20 42.68 -11.98
CA ALA A 214 39.83 43.16 -11.98
C ALA A 214 38.98 42.42 -13.01
N VAL A 215 37.68 42.34 -12.73
CA VAL A 215 36.68 41.91 -13.69
C VAL A 215 36.14 43.16 -14.40
N VAL A 216 36.17 43.16 -15.72
CA VAL A 216 35.65 44.27 -16.52
C VAL A 216 34.13 44.13 -16.63
N ASN A 217 33.40 44.76 -15.71
CA ASN A 217 31.96 44.53 -15.53
C ASN A 217 31.13 44.68 -16.82
N GLY A 218 31.45 45.66 -17.68
CA GLY A 218 30.74 45.90 -18.95
C GLY A 218 30.86 44.77 -19.98
N THR A 219 31.69 43.76 -19.71
CA THR A 219 31.89 42.60 -20.60
C THR A 219 31.31 41.30 -20.04
N VAL A 220 30.81 41.32 -18.81
CA VAL A 220 30.23 40.13 -18.15
C VAL A 220 28.91 39.78 -18.81
N ASN A 221 28.78 38.54 -19.25
CA ASN A 221 27.55 37.97 -19.76
C ASN A 221 27.48 36.47 -19.42
N GLY A 222 26.39 35.79 -19.82
CA GLY A 222 26.20 34.38 -19.52
C GLY A 222 27.34 33.48 -20.03
N ALA A 223 28.00 33.83 -21.13
CA ALA A 223 29.04 33.00 -21.76
C ALA A 223 30.46 33.30 -21.25
N GLY A 224 30.70 34.44 -20.59
CA GLY A 224 32.05 34.79 -20.14
C GLY A 224 32.17 36.19 -19.57
N PHE A 225 33.41 36.61 -19.34
CA PHE A 225 33.75 37.91 -18.80
C PHE A 225 35.12 38.38 -19.29
N GLY A 226 35.34 39.69 -19.27
CA GLY A 226 36.65 40.28 -19.47
C GLY A 226 37.43 40.30 -18.16
N ALA A 227 38.61 39.70 -18.16
CA ALA A 227 39.56 39.80 -17.06
C ALA A 227 40.60 40.88 -17.40
N TYR A 228 40.89 41.75 -16.46
CA TYR A 228 41.93 42.77 -16.54
C TYR A 228 43.06 42.45 -15.57
N MET A 229 44.29 42.71 -15.99
CA MET A 229 45.44 42.77 -15.10
C MET A 229 46.35 43.96 -15.42
N SER A 230 46.92 44.57 -14.38
CA SER A 230 47.93 45.62 -14.57
C SER A 230 49.28 45.05 -15.02
N GLY A 231 50.08 45.83 -15.75
CA GLY A 231 51.45 45.46 -16.11
C GLY A 231 51.58 44.97 -17.55
N ALA A 232 52.53 44.08 -17.80
CA ALA A 232 53.01 43.79 -19.16
C ALA A 232 52.40 42.55 -19.83
N GLY A 233 51.40 41.88 -19.25
CA GLY A 233 51.03 40.55 -19.75
C GLY A 233 51.90 39.43 -19.17
N GLY A 234 51.63 38.19 -19.59
CA GLY A 234 52.52 37.04 -19.37
C GLY A 234 52.21 36.14 -18.18
N PHE A 235 51.10 36.37 -17.46
CA PHE A 235 50.75 35.62 -16.24
C PHE A 235 49.37 34.98 -16.33
N ASN A 236 49.08 34.07 -15.40
CA ASN A 236 47.75 33.49 -15.28
C ASN A 236 47.04 34.03 -14.03
N ALA A 237 45.71 33.99 -14.07
CA ALA A 237 44.86 34.11 -12.90
C ALA A 237 43.93 32.91 -12.85
N TYR A 238 43.64 32.39 -11.66
CA TYR A 238 42.48 31.53 -11.47
C TYR A 238 41.22 32.39 -11.39
N PHE A 239 40.12 31.86 -11.88
CA PHE A 239 38.81 32.43 -11.61
C PHE A 239 37.91 31.44 -10.90
N PHE A 240 37.04 31.98 -10.04
CA PHE A 240 35.89 31.29 -9.49
C PHE A 240 34.66 32.18 -9.71
N ALA A 241 33.59 31.61 -10.24
CA ALA A 241 32.36 32.32 -10.54
C ALA A 241 31.14 31.55 -10.04
N ILE A 242 30.14 32.30 -9.61
CA ILE A 242 28.84 31.76 -9.22
C ILE A 242 27.72 32.53 -9.92
N GLY A 243 26.68 31.81 -10.31
CA GLY A 243 25.51 32.36 -10.98
C GLY A 243 24.37 31.35 -11.03
N SER A 244 23.38 31.62 -11.86
CA SER A 244 22.25 30.74 -12.18
C SER A 244 21.83 30.90 -13.62
#